data_AF-A0A3E4SST7-F1
#
_entry.id   AF-A0A3E4SST7-F1
#
_cell.length_a   1.000
_cell.length_b   1.000
_cell.length_c   1.000
_cell.angle_alpha   90.00
_cell.angle_beta   90.00
_cell.angle_gamma   90.00
#
_symmetry.space_group_name_H-M   'P 1'
#
loop_
_entity.id
_entity.type
_entity.pdbx_description
1 polymer ?
#
loop_
_entity_poly.entity_id
_entity_poly.type
_entity_poly.pdbx_seq_one_letter_code
_entity_poly.pdbx_strand_id
1 'polypeptide(L)'
;FLSEDDLNGCERLVKDILRFVRQKFSYEEYRMFMLRFYEAQFSFKALAECMGISASAISQKVCRIVDAVRTHSGFAWRSQMLAVESFMY
;
A
#
# COMPACT_ATOMS: atom_id res chain seq x y z
N PHE A 1 22.81 -7.67 2.21
CA PHE A 1 21.91 -7.37 1.09
C PHE A 1 21.15 -8.64 0.78
N LEU A 2 19.86 -8.72 1.08
CA LEU A 2 19.04 -9.85 0.65
C LEU A 2 18.93 -9.78 -0.87
N SER A 3 19.26 -10.88 -1.57
CA SER A 3 19.14 -10.97 -3.02
C SER A 3 17.69 -10.71 -3.41
N GLU A 4 17.43 -10.08 -4.56
CA GLU A 4 16.06 -9.95 -5.09
C GLU A 4 15.36 -11.32 -5.29
N ASP A 5 16.14 -12.41 -5.30
CA ASP A 5 15.68 -13.80 -5.37
C ASP A 5 15.26 -14.43 -4.03
N ASP A 6 15.58 -13.83 -2.88
CA ASP A 6 15.22 -14.38 -1.56
C ASP A 6 13.84 -13.90 -1.05
N LEU A 7 13.17 -13.03 -1.81
CA LEU A 7 11.89 -12.45 -1.40
C LEU A 7 10.74 -13.39 -1.74
N ASN A 8 9.92 -13.71 -0.72
CA ASN A 8 8.72 -14.49 -0.95
C ASN A 8 7.75 -13.75 -1.89
N GLY A 9 6.78 -14.47 -2.48
CA GLY A 9 5.83 -13.90 -3.43
C GLY A 9 5.04 -12.70 -2.87
N CYS A 10 4.73 -12.69 -1.56
CA CYS A 10 4.09 -11.57 -0.87
C CYS A 10 5.00 -10.34 -0.78
N GLU A 11 6.28 -10.50 -0.43
CA GLU A 11 7.23 -9.39 -0.33
C GLU A 11 7.48 -8.73 -1.69
N ARG A 12 7.58 -9.53 -2.76
CA ARG A 12 7.65 -9.01 -4.13
C ARG A 12 6.39 -8.24 -4.50
N LEU A 13 5.21 -8.77 -4.16
CA LEU A 13 3.94 -8.09 -4.42
C LEU A 13 3.85 -6.75 -3.66
N VAL A 14 4.23 -6.71 -2.39
CA VAL A 14 4.26 -5.48 -1.58
C VAL A 14 5.21 -4.44 -2.18
N LYS A 15 6.43 -4.85 -2.57
CA LYS A 15 7.39 -3.94 -3.22
C LYS A 15 6.84 -3.37 -4.52
N ASP A 16 6.21 -4.19 -5.36
CA ASP A 16 5.62 -3.76 -6.62
C ASP A 16 4.45 -2.79 -6.40
N ILE A 17 3.60 -3.05 -5.40
CA ILE A 17 2.52 -2.14 -4.99
C ILE A 17 3.08 -0.80 -4.52
N LEU A 18 4.09 -0.82 -3.64
CA LEU A 18 4.71 0.42 -3.14
C LEU A 18 5.37 1.23 -4.27
N ARG A 19 6.03 0.55 -5.22
CA ARG A 19 6.59 1.18 -6.42
C ARG A 19 5.50 1.81 -7.28
N PHE A 20 4.39 1.10 -7.50
CA PHE A 20 3.24 1.61 -8.24
C PHE A 20 2.63 2.84 -7.58
N VAL A 21 2.39 2.79 -6.26
CA VAL A 21 1.83 3.94 -5.53
C VAL A 21 2.76 5.15 -5.62
N ARG A 22 4.07 4.95 -5.46
CA ARG A 22 5.07 6.02 -5.58
C ARG A 22 5.13 6.64 -6.99
N GLN A 23 4.88 5.87 -8.04
CA GLN A 23 4.89 6.36 -9.42
C GLN A 23 3.57 7.05 -9.80
N LYS A 24 2.44 6.59 -9.27
CA LYS A 24 1.10 7.06 -9.66
C LYS A 24 0.60 8.24 -8.83
N PHE A 25 1.02 8.35 -7.57
CA PHE A 25 0.56 9.39 -6.63
C PHE A 25 1.69 10.35 -6.26
N SER A 26 1.33 11.49 -5.70
CA SER A 26 2.32 12.47 -5.21
C SER A 26 3.16 11.89 -4.06
N TYR A 27 4.37 12.42 -3.86
CA TYR A 27 5.22 11.99 -2.76
C TYR A 27 4.55 12.17 -1.38
N GLU A 28 3.76 13.24 -1.19
CA GLU A 28 2.99 13.44 0.03
C GLU A 28 1.91 12.37 0.24
N GLU A 29 1.20 11.98 -0.80
CA GLU A 29 0.20 10.89 -0.74
C GLU A 29 0.85 9.53 -0.47
N TYR A 30 2.00 9.26 -1.10
CA TYR A 30 2.80 8.08 -0.80
C TYR A 30 3.28 8.07 0.66
N ARG A 31 3.78 9.20 1.17
CA ARG A 31 4.22 9.33 2.57
C ARG A 31 3.07 9.15 3.56
N MET A 32 1.89 9.71 3.26
CA MET A 32 0.66 9.50 4.04
C MET A 32 0.31 8.01 4.11
N PHE A 33 0.34 7.31 2.97
CA PHE A 33 0.06 5.88 2.88
C PHE A 33 1.08 5.06 3.70
N MET A 34 2.37 5.37 3.58
CA MET A 34 3.43 4.73 4.36
C MET A 34 3.25 4.92 5.87
N LEU A 35 2.95 6.14 6.32
CA LEU A 35 2.69 6.44 7.73
C LEU A 35 1.47 5.69 8.28
N ARG A 36 0.42 5.54 7.45
CA ARG A 36 -0.83 4.88 7.85
C ARG A 36 -0.69 3.36 7.98
N PHE A 37 0.02 2.71 7.07
CA PHE A 37 0.02 1.25 6.94
C PHE A 37 1.33 0.57 7.36
N TYR A 38 2.47 1.27 7.31
CA TYR A 38 3.79 0.65 7.48
C TYR A 38 4.63 1.24 8.61
N GLU A 39 4.69 2.57 8.77
CA GLU A 39 5.66 3.17 9.69
C GLU A 39 5.12 3.38 11.10
N ALA A 40 3.96 4.00 11.26
CA ALA A 40 3.49 4.47 12.57
C ALA A 40 2.04 4.08 12.90
N GLN A 41 1.36 3.40 11.97
CA GLN A 41 -0.05 3.03 12.06
C GLN A 41 -0.96 4.18 12.50
N PHE A 42 -0.63 5.41 12.09
CA PHE A 42 -1.32 6.60 12.58
C PHE A 42 -2.83 6.52 12.38
N SER A 43 -3.58 7.00 13.37
CA SER A 43 -5.01 7.24 13.17
C SER A 43 -5.21 8.33 12.10
N PHE A 44 -6.36 8.34 11.45
CA PHE A 44 -6.70 9.40 10.49
C PHE A 44 -6.64 10.80 11.13
N LYS A 45 -6.88 10.90 12.43
CA LYS A 45 -6.75 12.14 13.20
C LYS A 45 -5.28 12.58 13.35
N ALA A 46 -4.38 11.66 13.70
CA ALA A 46 -2.95 11.97 13.82
C ALA A 46 -2.33 12.35 12.48
N LEU A 47 -2.74 11.72 11.37
CA LEU A 47 -2.34 12.12 10.03
C LEU A 47 -2.89 13.51 9.65
N ALA A 48 -4.13 13.82 10.04
CA ALA A 48 -4.75 15.13 9.79
C ALA A 48 -3.97 16.25 10.45
N GLU A 49 -3.61 16.04 11.71
CA GLU A 49 -2.81 16.98 12.50
C GLU A 49 -1.38 17.12 11.94
N CYS A 50 -0.74 16.01 11.54
CA CYS A 50 0.63 16.02 11.01
C CYS A 50 0.74 16.67 9.62
N MET A 51 -0.29 16.52 8.78
CA MET A 51 -0.29 17.02 7.40
C MET A 51 -1.05 18.33 7.22
N GLY A 52 -1.68 18.86 8.28
CA GLY A 52 -2.43 20.11 8.23
C GLY A 52 -3.66 20.07 7.33
N ILE A 53 -4.24 18.89 7.09
CA ILE A 53 -5.43 18.68 6.25
C ILE A 53 -6.50 17.90 7.00
N SER A 54 -7.75 17.97 6.56
CA SER A 54 -8.85 17.28 7.25
C SER A 54 -8.73 15.75 7.19
N ALA A 55 -9.22 15.07 8.24
CA ALA A 55 -9.28 13.61 8.27
C ALA A 55 -10.13 13.02 7.11
N SER A 56 -11.14 13.76 6.65
CA SER A 56 -11.95 13.37 5.48
C SER A 56 -11.15 13.43 4.18
N ALA A 57 -10.32 14.46 3.98
CA ALA A 57 -9.42 14.56 2.82
C ALA A 57 -8.39 13.42 2.82
N ILE A 58 -7.87 13.06 3.99
CA ILE A 58 -6.96 11.91 4.15
C ILE A 58 -7.67 10.61 3.81
N SER A 59 -8.88 10.39 4.36
CA SER A 59 -9.67 9.21 4.06
C SER A 59 -9.94 9.07 2.56
N GLN A 60 -10.31 10.16 1.89
CA GLN A 60 -10.50 10.18 0.43
C GLN A 60 -9.22 9.82 -0.33
N LYS A 61 -8.08 10.40 0.05
CA LYS A 61 -6.78 10.11 -0.58
C LYS A 61 -6.37 8.65 -0.39
N VAL A 62 -6.48 8.13 0.83
CA VAL A 62 -6.19 6.73 1.14
C VAL A 62 -7.12 5.79 0.36
N CYS A 63 -8.42 6.10 0.30
CA CYS A 63 -9.39 5.29 -0.44
C CYS A 63 -9.01 5.22 -1.93
N ARG A 64 -8.65 6.35 -2.54
CA ARG A 64 -8.20 6.39 -3.94
C ARG A 64 -6.95 5.55 -4.20
N ILE A 65 -5.98 5.56 -3.28
CA ILE A 65 -4.77 4.74 -3.39
C ILE A 65 -5.13 3.25 -3.30
N VAL A 66 -5.93 2.87 -2.30
CA VAL A 66 -6.35 1.48 -2.09
C VAL A 66 -7.17 0.96 -3.28
N ASP A 67 -8.10 1.75 -3.79
CA ASP A 67 -8.91 1.39 -4.96
C ASP A 67 -8.05 1.24 -6.21
N ALA A 68 -7.06 2.11 -6.42
CA ALA A 68 -6.13 1.98 -7.53
C ALA A 68 -5.27 0.71 -7.46
N VAL A 69 -4.92 0.27 -6.25
CA VAL A 69 -4.19 -0.99 -6.03
C VAL A 69 -5.11 -2.19 -6.25
N ARG A 70 -6.35 -2.15 -5.72
CA ARG A 70 -7.34 -3.24 -5.85
C ARG A 70 -7.82 -3.47 -7.28
N THR A 71 -8.00 -2.39 -8.04
CA THR A 71 -8.44 -2.47 -9.44
C THR A 71 -7.30 -2.83 -10.40
N HIS A 72 -6.06 -2.90 -9.92
CA HIS A 72 -4.92 -3.34 -10.72
C HIS A 72 -4.97 -4.87 -10.89
N SER A 73 -5.41 -5.32 -12.07
CA SER A 73 -5.60 -6.74 -12.39
C SER A 73 -4.39 -7.61 -12.08
N GLY A 74 -3.17 -7.13 -12.35
CA GLY A 74 -1.94 -7.86 -12.02
C GLY A 74 -1.67 -8.02 -10.52
N PHE A 75 -2.10 -7.07 -9.68
CA PHE A 75 -1.96 -7.20 -8.22
C PHE A 75 -3.07 -8.07 -7.65
N ALA A 76 -4.31 -7.91 -8.14
CA ALA A 76 -5.43 -8.75 -7.75
C ALA A 76 -5.15 -10.23 -8.04
N TRP A 77 -4.68 -10.56 -9.26
CA TRP A 77 -4.31 -11.91 -9.64
C TRP A 77 -3.20 -12.49 -8.75
N ARG A 78 -2.09 -11.75 -8.57
CA ARG A 78 -0.97 -12.21 -7.72
C ARG A 78 -1.38 -12.39 -6.26
N SER A 79 -2.23 -11.50 -5.74
CA SER A 79 -2.77 -11.63 -4.38
C SER A 79 -3.68 -12.85 -4.23
N GLN A 80 -4.50 -13.16 -5.23
CA GLN A 80 -5.35 -14.35 -5.23
C GLN A 80 -4.53 -15.64 -5.29
N MET A 81 -3.49 -15.67 -6.14
CA MET A 81 -2.62 -16.84 -6.29
C MET A 81 -1.92 -17.18 -4.97
N LEU A 82 -1.36 -16.17 -4.30
CA LEU A 82 -0.73 -16.32 -2.98
C LEU A 82 -1.72 -16.77 -1.88
N ALA A 83 -2.98 -16.30 -1.95
CA ALA A 83 -4.01 -16.72 -1.01
C ALA A 83 -4.37 -18.20 -1.21
N VAL A 84 -4.53 -18.67 -2.46
CA VAL A 84 -4.82 -20.07 -2.79
C VAL A 84 -3.69 -20.99 -2.34
N GLU A 85 -2.43 -20.62 -2.58
CA GLU A 85 -1.27 -21.38 -2.12
C GLU A 85 -1.24 -21.52 -0.60
N SER A 86 -1.69 -20.51 0.14
CA SER A 86 -1.79 -20.55 1.61
C SER A 86 -2.93 -21.43 2.15
N PHE A 87 -3.90 -21.83 1.32
CA PHE A 87 -4.97 -22.78 1.71
C PHE A 87 -4.65 -24.23 1.36
N MET A 88 -3.61 -24.46 0.55
CA MET A 88 -3.17 -25.80 0.13
C MET A 88 -2.13 -26.43 1.06
N TYR A 89 -1.71 -25.70 2.10
CA TYR A 89 -0.82 -26.13 3.18
C TYR A 89 -1.50 -25.95 4.54
#